data_AF-A0A928RX06-F1
#
_entry.id   AF-A0A928RX06-F1
#
_cell.length_a   1.000
_cell.length_b   1.000
_cell.length_c   1.000
_cell.angle_alpha   90.00
_cell.angle_beta   90.00
_cell.angle_gamma   90.00
#
_symmetry.space_group_name_H-M   'P 1'
#
loop_
_entity.id
_entity.type
_entity.pdbx_description
1 polymer ?
#
loop_
_entity_poly.entity_id
_entity_poly.type
_entity_poly.pdbx_seq_one_letter_code
_entity_poly.pdbx_strand_id
1 'polypeptide(L)'
;MPKYGRGLGREIVGAVNRGDLKEPFNVALVRAFAKSKNWEVPENYLLVCLANASNESHSLNFKKYFESIGDGLYRIREEYKGSE
;
A
#
# COMPACT_ATOMS: atom_id res chain seq x y z
N MET A 1 15.10 2.90 10.17
CA MET A 1 14.17 1.75 10.33
C MET A 1 12.83 2.11 9.69
N PRO A 2 12.19 1.18 8.96
CA PRO A 2 10.84 1.40 8.46
C PRO A 2 9.86 1.50 9.63
N LYS A 3 8.82 2.33 9.50
CA LYS A 3 7.84 2.57 10.58
C LYS A 3 6.91 1.38 10.82
N TYR A 4 6.70 0.54 9.79
CA TYR A 4 5.80 -0.62 9.81
C TYR A 4 6.43 -1.76 8.99
N GLY A 5 6.82 -2.86 9.65
CA GLY A 5 7.44 -4.01 8.99
C GLY A 5 8.66 -3.62 8.14
N ARG A 6 8.66 -4.04 6.86
CA ARG A 6 9.68 -3.66 5.86
C ARG A 6 9.42 -2.28 5.21
N GLY A 7 8.34 -1.60 5.60
CA GLY A 7 7.80 -0.38 5.01
C GLY A 7 6.37 -0.62 4.54
N LEU A 8 5.42 0.25 4.91
CA LEU A 8 3.98 0.00 4.69
C LEU A 8 3.63 -0.33 3.24
N GLY A 9 4.17 0.40 2.26
CA GLY A 9 3.94 0.13 0.85
C GLY A 9 4.40 -1.28 0.42
N ARG A 10 5.56 -1.70 0.92
CA ARG A 10 6.15 -3.02 0.69
C ARG A 10 5.34 -4.15 1.33
N GLU A 11 4.82 -3.90 2.53
CA GLU A 11 3.97 -4.84 3.24
C GLU A 11 2.62 -5.03 2.54
N ILE A 12 2.06 -3.97 1.96
CA ILE A 12 0.85 -4.03 1.13
C ILE A 12 1.10 -4.88 -0.13
N VAL A 13 2.21 -4.66 -0.85
CA VAL A 13 2.58 -5.48 -2.01
C VAL A 13 2.67 -6.96 -1.64
N GLY A 14 3.42 -7.29 -0.59
CA GLY A 14 3.53 -8.68 -0.13
C GLY A 14 2.19 -9.27 0.30
N ALA A 15 1.31 -8.47 0.93
CA ALA A 15 -0.03 -8.92 1.31
C ALA A 15 -0.91 -9.24 0.09
N VAL A 16 -0.83 -8.43 -0.96
CA VAL A 16 -1.52 -8.69 -2.23
C VAL A 16 -0.99 -9.96 -2.88
N ASN A 17 0.33 -10.10 -3.01
CA ASN A 17 0.95 -11.26 -3.65
C ASN A 17 0.68 -12.58 -2.91
N ARG A 18 0.51 -12.56 -1.59
CA ARG A 18 0.14 -13.74 -0.79
C ARG A 18 -1.37 -14.02 -0.74
N GLY A 19 -2.20 -13.09 -1.21
CA GLY A 19 -3.66 -13.18 -1.12
C GLY A 19 -4.26 -12.73 0.23
N ASP A 20 -3.45 -12.14 1.11
CA ASP A 20 -3.89 -11.56 2.40
C ASP A 20 -4.71 -10.27 2.19
N LEU A 21 -4.46 -9.55 1.10
CA LEU A 21 -5.17 -8.33 0.70
C LEU A 21 -5.64 -8.48 -0.75
N LYS A 22 -6.93 -8.29 -1.02
CA LYS A 22 -7.48 -8.42 -2.38
C LYS A 22 -7.41 -7.09 -3.13
N GLU A 23 -7.08 -7.16 -4.41
CA GLU A 23 -7.19 -6.03 -5.33
C GLU A 23 -8.61 -5.96 -5.95
N PRO A 24 -9.11 -4.75 -6.27
CA PRO A 24 -8.55 -3.48 -5.85
C PRO A 24 -8.77 -3.24 -4.34
N PHE A 25 -7.82 -2.56 -3.70
CA PHE A 25 -7.88 -2.25 -2.27
C PHE A 25 -8.11 -0.76 -2.02
N ASN A 26 -8.67 -0.45 -0.84
CA ASN A 26 -8.86 0.92 -0.36
C ASN A 26 -8.24 1.10 1.03
N VAL A 27 -8.32 2.32 1.57
CA VAL A 27 -7.78 2.64 2.89
C VAL A 27 -8.36 1.77 4.02
N ALA A 28 -9.62 1.34 3.90
CA ALA A 28 -10.30 0.52 4.90
C ALA A 28 -9.75 -0.92 4.91
N LEU A 29 -9.51 -1.51 3.73
CA LEU A 29 -8.90 -2.82 3.59
C LEU A 29 -7.44 -2.81 4.07
N VAL A 30 -6.68 -1.78 3.75
CA VAL A 30 -5.31 -1.61 4.25
C VAL A 30 -5.29 -1.41 5.77
N ARG A 31 -6.26 -0.68 6.33
CA ARG A 31 -6.42 -0.53 7.78
C ARG A 31 -6.71 -1.87 8.46
N ALA A 32 -7.59 -2.69 7.89
CA ALA A 32 -7.88 -4.02 8.41
C ALA A 32 -6.63 -4.92 8.37
N PHE A 33 -5.86 -4.87 7.28
CA PHE A 33 -4.56 -5.54 7.17
C PHE A 33 -3.56 -5.05 8.23
N ALA A 34 -3.42 -3.73 8.43
CA ALA A 34 -2.52 -3.19 9.44
C ALA A 34 -2.91 -3.67 10.85
N LYS A 35 -4.21 -3.68 11.17
CA LYS A 35 -4.72 -4.20 12.44
C LYS A 35 -4.44 -5.69 12.62
N SER A 36 -4.56 -6.51 11.58
CA SER A 36 -4.23 -7.95 11.67
C SER A 36 -2.74 -8.21 11.90
N LYS A 37 -1.88 -7.22 11.62
CA LYS A 37 -0.44 -7.22 11.95
C LYS A 37 -0.12 -6.56 13.29
N ASN A 38 -1.11 -6.20 14.11
CA ASN A 38 -0.96 -5.43 15.35
C ASN A 38 -0.28 -4.06 15.14
N TRP A 39 -0.52 -3.43 13.98
CA TRP A 39 -0.02 -2.08 13.70
C TRP A 39 -1.12 -1.04 13.88
N GLU A 40 -0.85 -0.04 14.73
CA GLU A 40 -1.67 1.17 14.82
C GLU A 40 -1.13 2.22 13.85
N VAL A 41 -1.70 2.21 12.65
CA VAL A 41 -1.36 3.19 11.60
C VAL A 41 -2.42 4.30 11.60
N PRO A 42 -2.04 5.58 11.79
CA PRO A 42 -2.96 6.69 11.67
C PRO A 42 -3.61 6.73 10.29
N GLU A 43 -4.90 7.04 10.21
CA GLU A 43 -5.63 7.11 8.95
C GLU A 43 -4.99 8.08 7.95
N ASN A 44 -4.57 9.26 8.42
CA ASN A 44 -3.84 10.22 7.58
C ASN A 44 -2.54 9.65 7.02
N TYR A 45 -1.85 8.78 7.76
CA TYR A 45 -0.64 8.14 7.26
C TYR A 45 -0.97 7.13 6.16
N LEU A 46 -2.05 6.36 6.30
CA LEU A 46 -2.52 5.44 5.26
C LEU A 46 -2.87 6.20 3.97
N LEU A 47 -3.66 7.27 4.08
CA LEU A 47 -4.06 8.11 2.95
C LEU A 47 -2.83 8.68 2.22
N VAL A 48 -1.90 9.27 2.96
CA VAL A 48 -0.66 9.82 2.40
C VAL A 48 0.21 8.73 1.77
N CYS A 49 0.33 7.56 2.40
CA CYS A 49 1.10 6.44 1.86
C CYS A 49 0.52 5.97 0.52
N LEU A 50 -0.80 5.78 0.44
CA LEU A 50 -1.46 5.32 -0.79
C LEU A 50 -1.32 6.35 -1.91
N ALA A 51 -1.59 7.63 -1.61
CA ALA A 51 -1.48 8.72 -2.58
C ALA A 51 -0.04 8.91 -3.11
N ASN A 52 0.96 8.90 -2.22
CA ASN A 52 2.36 9.09 -2.62
C ASN A 52 2.93 7.88 -3.37
N ALA A 53 2.48 6.66 -3.04
CA ALA A 53 2.88 5.45 -3.73
C ALA A 53 2.14 5.23 -5.05
N SER A 54 1.09 6.00 -5.36
CA SER A 54 0.36 5.96 -6.64
C SER A 54 0.69 7.12 -7.59
N ASN A 55 1.15 8.27 -7.07
CA ASN A 55 1.35 9.47 -7.88
C ASN A 55 2.78 9.56 -8.43
N GLU A 56 2.94 9.48 -9.75
CA GLU A 56 4.25 9.50 -10.43
C GLU A 56 5.03 10.80 -10.25
N SER A 57 4.34 11.92 -10.11
CA SER A 57 4.95 13.25 -9.95
C SER A 57 5.29 13.60 -8.49
N HIS A 58 4.77 12.85 -7.52
CA HIS A 58 4.94 13.14 -6.10
C HIS A 58 6.21 12.49 -5.53
N SER A 59 7.34 13.18 -5.63
CA SER A 59 8.65 12.80 -5.07
C SER A 59 9.36 11.63 -5.77
N LEU A 60 10.57 11.93 -6.28
CA LEU A 60 11.52 10.97 -6.89
C LEU A 60 11.97 9.88 -5.91
N ASN A 61 11.88 10.14 -4.61
CA ASN A 61 12.37 9.25 -3.56
C ASN A 61 11.31 8.24 -3.09
N PHE A 62 10.06 8.36 -3.53
CA PHE A 62 8.99 7.47 -3.13
C PHE A 62 8.80 6.37 -4.17
N LYS A 63 9.08 5.12 -3.79
CA LYS A 63 8.85 3.98 -4.66
C LYS A 63 7.35 3.86 -4.98
N LYS A 64 7.03 3.84 -6.27
CA LYS A 64 5.66 3.86 -6.78
C LYS A 64 5.13 2.45 -6.83
N TYR A 65 4.60 1.96 -5.71
CA TYR A 65 4.10 0.59 -5.64
C TYR A 65 2.73 0.42 -6.28
N PHE A 66 1.94 1.49 -6.39
CA PHE A 66 0.51 1.40 -6.68
C PHE A 66 0.13 2.19 -7.93
N GLU A 67 -1.05 1.88 -8.44
CA GLU A 67 -1.81 2.66 -9.41
C GLU A 67 -3.16 2.99 -8.79
N SER A 68 -3.54 4.27 -8.86
CA SER A 68 -4.91 4.68 -8.52
C SER A 68 -5.82 4.37 -9.70
N ILE A 69 -6.90 3.64 -9.46
CA ILE A 69 -7.88 3.29 -10.51
C ILE A 69 -9.17 4.13 -10.41
N GLY A 70 -9.20 5.14 -9.54
CA GLY A 70 -10.38 5.97 -9.26
C GLY A 70 -11.07 5.60 -7.95
N ASP A 71 -11.97 6.47 -7.47
CA ASP A 71 -12.84 6.23 -6.30
C ASP A 71 -12.15 5.77 -5.00
N GLY A 72 -10.89 6.18 -4.80
CA GLY A 72 -10.09 5.78 -3.64
C GLY A 72 -9.67 4.31 -3.66
N LEU A 73 -9.72 3.67 -4.83
CA LEU A 73 -9.28 2.31 -5.07
C LEU A 73 -7.88 2.28 -5.71
N TYR A 74 -7.12 1.29 -5.31
CA TYR A 74 -5.73 1.10 -5.72
C TYR A 74 -5.49 -0.36 -6.11
N ARG A 75 -4.52 -0.55 -6.99
CA ARG A 75 -3.88 -1.84 -7.29
C ARG A 75 -2.37 -1.68 -7.24
N ILE A 76 -1.63 -2.76 -7.01
CA ILE A 76 -0.19 -2.77 -7.15
C ILE A 76 0.19 -2.68 -8.63
N ARG A 77 1.29 -2.01 -8.93
CA ARG A 77 1.83 -1.99 -10.29
C ARG A 77 2.23 -3.39 -10.72
N GLU A 78 2.10 -3.67 -12.01
CA GLU A 78 2.37 -4.98 -12.60
C GLU A 78 3.80 -5.46 -12.30
N GLU A 79 4.77 -4.55 -12.26
CA GLU A 79 6.18 -4.86 -11.94
C GLU A 79 6.41 -5.46 -10.54
N TYR A 80 5.44 -5.32 -9.63
CA TYR A 80 5.48 -5.87 -8.26
C TYR A 80 4.56 -7.08 -8.06
N LYS A 81 3.86 -7.55 -9.11
CA LYS A 81 3.03 -8.76 -9.01
C LYS A 81 3.89 -10.01 -9.02
N GLY A 82 3.61 -10.91 -8.09
CA GLY A 82 4.35 -12.18 -7.95
C GLY A 82 5.80 -12.03 -7.47
N SER A 83 6.23 -10.81 -7.17
CA SER A 83 7.57 -10.44 -6.75
C SER A 83 7.50 -9.59 -5.48
N GLU A 84 7.72 -10.21 -4.30
CA GLU A 84 8.25 -9.64 -3.02
C GLU A 84 7.89 -10.43 -1.75
#